data_AF-A0A7D8YGA1-F1
#
_entry.id   AF-A0A7D8YGA1-F1
#
_cell.length_a   1.000
_cell.length_b   1.000
_cell.length_c   1.000
_cell.angle_alpha   90.00
_cell.angle_beta   90.00
_cell.angle_gamma   90.00
#
_symmetry.space_group_name_H-M   'P 1'
#
loop_
_entity.id
_entity.type
_entity.pdbx_description
1 polymer ?
#
loop_
_entity_poly.entity_id
_entity_poly.type
_entity_poly.pdbx_seq_one_letter_code
_entity_poly.pdbx_strand_id
1 'polypeptide(L)'
;MRRAIVFLFLLMLIIPPGVSGLPPAVAGGKSQVARELIESIGGKWSRGGSAAQRGVRRQADELGAKFGPDGAAAAAKADPATVARWAQAAKPHETEVIKLFARHGDEATWIVSRPQRLAIFVKHGDDAATAMLRHREIIEPLLMAYGRPAAGALAKVNARNGRRIVMLDRDGDLARGGRADELLAVIGKYGDRGMEFLWKHKGVLAGGAVLTAFLSDPGPFIDGTRQLGGQAIESVAAPLARTAANRVNWNAVIAIGMLGGTAWWWRHGLVRRSRSHAIG
;
A
#
# COMPACT_ATOMS: atom_id res chain seq x y z
N MET A 1 35.74 45.49 18.55
CA MET A 1 36.31 46.10 17.31
C MET A 1 36.18 45.06 16.21
N ARG A 2 35.17 45.15 15.34
CA ARG A 2 35.11 45.86 14.04
C ARG A 2 35.68 45.04 12.86
N ARG A 3 34.75 44.70 11.93
CA ARG A 3 34.88 44.49 10.46
C ARG A 3 35.36 43.10 10.00
N ALA A 4 34.98 42.55 8.85
CA ALA A 4 33.94 42.73 7.82
C ALA A 4 34.38 41.80 6.66
N ILE A 5 33.46 41.11 5.97
CA ILE A 5 33.51 40.51 4.60
C ILE A 5 32.16 39.75 4.55
N VAL A 6 31.03 40.22 4.02
CA VAL A 6 30.67 40.83 2.72
C VAL A 6 31.10 39.95 1.54
N PHE A 7 30.30 38.92 1.25
CA PHE A 7 30.17 38.40 -0.11
C PHE A 7 28.75 38.68 -0.62
N LEU A 8 28.72 39.70 -1.46
CA LEU A 8 27.60 40.28 -2.19
C LEU A 8 27.37 39.42 -3.45
N PHE A 9 26.35 38.57 -3.46
CA PHE A 9 25.85 37.96 -4.71
C PHE A 9 24.53 38.63 -5.09
N LEU A 10 24.69 39.66 -5.91
CA LEU A 10 23.65 40.48 -6.49
C LEU A 10 23.06 39.75 -7.71
N LEU A 11 22.02 38.95 -7.52
CA LEU A 11 21.19 38.48 -8.63
C LEU A 11 19.94 39.37 -8.71
N MET A 12 20.04 40.39 -9.55
CA MET A 12 18.94 41.27 -9.94
C MET A 12 17.87 40.45 -10.67
N LEU A 13 16.81 40.05 -9.95
CA LEU A 13 15.59 39.56 -10.56
C LEU A 13 14.72 40.77 -10.90
N ILE A 14 14.70 41.15 -12.17
CA ILE A 14 13.79 42.14 -12.74
C ILE A 14 12.39 41.52 -12.69
N ILE A 15 11.57 41.93 -11.71
CA ILE A 15 10.15 41.62 -11.66
C ILE A 15 9.41 42.76 -12.38
N PRO A 16 8.74 42.52 -13.52
CA PRO A 16 7.92 43.54 -14.16
C PRO A 16 6.72 43.89 -13.26
N PRO A 17 6.47 45.16 -12.93
CA PRO A 17 5.28 45.57 -12.22
C PRO A 17 4.13 45.64 -13.23
N GLY A 18 3.24 44.65 -13.22
CA GLY A 18 1.99 44.79 -13.96
C GLY A 18 1.32 43.50 -14.37
N VAL A 19 0.69 42.78 -13.42
CA VAL A 19 -0.59 42.08 -13.65
C VAL A 19 -1.36 42.05 -12.33
N SER A 20 -1.86 43.21 -11.89
CA SER A 20 -2.95 43.28 -10.92
C SER A 20 -4.26 43.02 -11.65
N GLY A 21 -4.55 41.74 -11.87
CA GLY A 21 -5.72 41.30 -12.62
C GLY A 21 -6.00 39.84 -12.36
N LEU A 22 -6.16 39.46 -11.09
CA LEU A 22 -6.88 38.22 -10.79
C LEU A 22 -8.31 38.43 -11.28
N PRO A 23 -8.80 37.64 -12.25
CA PRO A 23 -10.21 37.70 -12.62
C PRO A 23 -11.04 37.40 -11.37
N PRO A 24 -12.20 38.06 -11.18
CA PRO A 24 -13.10 37.71 -10.09
C PRO A 24 -13.38 36.21 -10.19
N ALA A 25 -13.18 35.49 -9.08
CA ALA A 25 -13.52 34.10 -8.97
C ALA A 25 -14.96 33.91 -9.45
N VAL A 26 -15.13 33.32 -10.63
CA VAL A 26 -16.44 33.05 -11.24
C VAL A 26 -17.10 31.95 -10.40
N ALA A 27 -17.85 32.37 -9.39
CA ALA A 27 -18.68 31.50 -8.54
C ALA A 27 -19.79 30.78 -9.34
N GLY A 28 -20.02 31.15 -10.60
CA GLY A 28 -21.02 30.54 -11.49
C GLY A 28 -20.61 29.21 -12.15
N GLY A 29 -19.32 28.92 -12.32
CA GLY A 29 -18.89 27.72 -13.06
C GLY A 29 -19.08 26.41 -12.30
N LYS A 30 -18.91 26.43 -10.98
CA LYS A 30 -19.02 25.23 -10.13
C LYS A 30 -20.46 24.73 -9.98
N SER A 31 -21.44 25.64 -10.04
CA SER A 31 -22.86 25.28 -9.95
C SER A 31 -23.38 24.64 -11.23
N GLN A 32 -22.85 25.04 -12.40
CA GLN A 32 -23.29 24.49 -13.68
C GLN A 32 -22.82 23.04 -13.89
N VAL A 33 -21.56 22.74 -13.55
CA VAL A 33 -21.03 21.36 -13.59
C VAL A 33 -21.79 20.44 -12.63
N ALA A 34 -22.12 20.93 -11.43
CA ALA A 34 -22.94 20.17 -10.49
C ALA A 34 -24.36 19.92 -11.04
N ARG A 35 -24.95 20.90 -11.73
CA ARG A 35 -26.30 20.82 -12.31
C ARG A 35 -26.37 19.84 -13.48
N GLU A 36 -25.39 19.84 -14.38
CA GLU A 36 -25.28 18.87 -15.48
C GLU A 36 -25.08 17.43 -14.97
N LEU A 37 -24.27 17.26 -13.93
CA LEU A 37 -24.09 15.97 -13.26
C LEU A 37 -25.41 15.45 -12.66
N ILE A 38 -26.19 16.32 -12.01
CA ILE A 38 -27.50 15.97 -11.44
C ILE A 38 -28.50 15.59 -12.55
N GLU A 39 -28.52 16.31 -13.66
CA GLU A 39 -29.41 16.01 -14.80
C GLU A 39 -29.05 14.67 -15.48
N SER A 40 -27.75 14.34 -15.61
CA SER A 40 -27.31 13.05 -16.17
C SER A 40 -27.69 11.82 -15.33
N ILE A 41 -27.99 12.02 -14.04
CA ILE A 41 -28.28 10.95 -13.08
C ILE A 41 -29.79 10.83 -12.78
N GLY A 42 -30.60 11.80 -13.24
CA GLY A 42 -32.05 11.84 -13.04
C GLY A 42 -32.79 10.56 -13.43
N GLY A 43 -32.24 9.77 -14.37
CA GLY A 43 -32.78 8.47 -14.74
C GLY A 43 -32.88 7.48 -13.57
N LYS A 44 -31.93 7.48 -12.63
CA LYS A 44 -31.87 6.52 -11.51
C LYS A 44 -32.93 6.76 -10.44
N TRP A 45 -33.40 8.00 -10.30
CA TRP A 45 -34.30 8.45 -9.22
C TRP A 45 -35.74 8.72 -9.69
N SER A 46 -36.01 8.55 -10.98
CA SER A 46 -37.28 8.88 -11.62
C SER A 46 -38.49 8.02 -11.21
N ARG A 47 -38.28 6.89 -10.50
CA ARG A 47 -39.38 5.96 -10.12
C ARG A 47 -40.21 6.41 -8.91
N GLY A 48 -39.81 7.48 -8.22
CA GLY A 48 -40.59 8.08 -7.13
C GLY A 48 -41.47 9.23 -7.63
N GLY A 49 -42.69 9.35 -7.10
CA GLY A 49 -43.57 10.49 -7.39
C GLY A 49 -42.93 11.85 -7.06
N SER A 50 -43.48 12.94 -7.62
CA SER A 50 -42.86 14.28 -7.58
C SER A 50 -42.50 14.79 -6.18
N ALA A 51 -43.20 14.35 -5.13
CA ALA A 51 -42.90 14.71 -3.74
C ALA A 51 -41.59 14.07 -3.23
N ALA A 52 -41.35 12.79 -3.53
CA ALA A 52 -40.13 12.09 -3.14
C ALA A 52 -38.90 12.69 -3.84
N GLN A 53 -39.03 13.02 -5.13
CA GLN A 53 -37.97 13.67 -5.90
C GLN A 53 -37.58 15.04 -5.31
N ARG A 54 -38.56 15.83 -4.84
CA ARG A 54 -38.29 17.11 -4.15
C ARG A 54 -37.51 16.91 -2.85
N GLY A 55 -37.82 15.88 -2.08
CA GLY A 55 -37.09 15.55 -0.84
C GLY A 55 -35.63 15.19 -1.09
N VAL A 56 -35.38 14.27 -2.02
CA VAL A 56 -34.02 13.85 -2.42
C VAL A 56 -33.21 15.03 -2.95
N ARG A 57 -33.81 15.88 -3.78
CA ARG A 57 -33.14 17.07 -4.32
C ARG A 57 -32.72 18.05 -3.22
N ARG A 58 -33.60 18.32 -2.24
CA ARG A 58 -33.26 19.18 -1.10
C ARG A 58 -32.08 18.62 -0.30
N GLN A 59 -32.07 17.32 -0.02
CA GLN A 59 -30.96 16.69 0.69
C GLN A 59 -29.64 16.74 -0.11
N ALA A 60 -29.70 16.56 -1.43
CA ALA A 60 -28.54 16.72 -2.29
C ALA A 60 -28.01 18.17 -2.27
N ASP A 61 -28.91 19.16 -2.35
CA ASP A 61 -28.56 20.58 -2.25
C ASP A 61 -27.94 20.90 -0.89
N GLU A 62 -28.48 20.37 0.21
CA GLU A 62 -27.93 20.51 1.56
C GLU A 62 -26.53 19.90 1.70
N LEU A 63 -26.31 18.70 1.15
CA LEU A 63 -24.98 18.06 1.14
C LEU A 63 -23.98 18.87 0.32
N GLY A 64 -24.38 19.37 -0.85
CA GLY A 64 -23.56 20.25 -1.68
C GLY A 64 -23.24 21.58 -1.00
N ALA A 65 -24.20 22.17 -0.29
CA ALA A 65 -23.99 23.41 0.47
C ALA A 65 -23.03 23.19 1.65
N LYS A 66 -23.16 22.08 2.39
CA LYS A 66 -22.35 21.79 3.57
C LYS A 66 -20.93 21.33 3.23
N PHE A 67 -20.77 20.45 2.24
CA PHE A 67 -19.50 19.78 1.93
C PHE A 67 -18.92 20.16 0.56
N GLY A 68 -19.54 21.11 -0.15
CA GLY A 68 -19.05 21.60 -1.43
C GLY A 68 -19.17 20.56 -2.56
N PRO A 69 -18.23 20.55 -3.52
CA PRO A 69 -18.28 19.67 -4.69
C PRO A 69 -18.31 18.18 -4.34
N ASP A 70 -17.63 17.77 -3.26
CA ASP A 70 -17.63 16.37 -2.82
C ASP A 70 -19.01 15.96 -2.31
N GLY A 71 -19.74 16.85 -1.61
CA GLY A 71 -21.11 16.60 -1.16
C GLY A 71 -22.08 16.40 -2.33
N ALA A 72 -21.99 17.25 -3.35
CA ALA A 72 -22.79 17.12 -4.57
C ALA A 72 -22.46 15.83 -5.34
N ALA A 73 -21.17 15.50 -5.47
CA ALA A 73 -20.73 14.27 -6.12
C ALA A 73 -21.15 13.00 -5.35
N ALA A 74 -21.16 13.05 -4.02
CA ALA A 74 -21.67 11.96 -3.17
C ALA A 74 -23.17 11.75 -3.37
N ALA A 75 -23.97 12.82 -3.32
CA ALA A 75 -25.41 12.79 -3.55
C ALA A 75 -25.80 12.35 -4.98
N ALA A 76 -24.91 12.59 -5.94
CA ALA A 76 -25.04 12.11 -7.30
C ALA A 76 -24.80 10.58 -7.40
N LYS A 77 -23.82 10.04 -6.68
CA LYS A 77 -23.44 8.62 -6.80
C LYS A 77 -24.16 7.68 -5.83
N ALA A 78 -24.76 8.21 -4.78
CA ALA A 78 -25.40 7.46 -3.71
C ALA A 78 -26.66 8.17 -3.20
N ASP A 79 -27.53 7.43 -2.51
CA ASP A 79 -28.72 8.00 -1.87
C ASP A 79 -28.36 9.13 -0.88
N PRO A 80 -28.82 10.38 -1.08
CA PRO A 80 -28.48 11.51 -0.21
C PRO A 80 -28.82 11.28 1.26
N ALA A 81 -29.94 10.61 1.56
CA ALA A 81 -30.31 10.29 2.94
C ALA A 81 -29.32 9.31 3.57
N THR A 82 -28.89 8.29 2.83
CA THR A 82 -27.85 7.33 3.25
C THR A 82 -26.51 8.03 3.48
N VAL A 83 -26.10 8.90 2.56
CA VAL A 83 -24.86 9.69 2.68
C VAL A 83 -24.91 10.56 3.94
N ALA A 84 -25.98 11.33 4.14
CA ALA A 84 -26.16 12.19 5.30
C ALA A 84 -26.14 11.41 6.62
N ARG A 85 -26.85 10.28 6.68
CA ARG A 85 -26.87 9.39 7.86
C ARG A 85 -25.48 8.90 8.23
N TRP A 86 -24.72 8.41 7.26
CA TRP A 86 -23.37 7.89 7.53
C TRP A 86 -22.36 9.00 7.84
N ALA A 87 -22.45 10.15 7.19
CA ALA A 87 -21.63 11.31 7.53
C ALA A 87 -21.87 11.73 8.99
N GLN A 88 -23.13 11.81 9.42
CA GLN A 88 -23.48 12.14 10.81
C GLN A 88 -23.01 11.08 11.82
N ALA A 89 -23.14 9.79 11.49
CA ALA A 89 -22.69 8.69 12.34
C ALA A 89 -21.16 8.60 12.48
N ALA A 90 -20.42 9.13 11.49
CA ALA A 90 -18.97 9.05 11.42
C ALA A 90 -18.25 10.23 12.09
N LYS A 91 -18.95 11.14 12.78
CA LYS A 91 -18.32 12.27 13.49
C LYS A 91 -17.15 11.79 14.37
N PRO A 92 -15.96 12.41 14.26
CA PRO A 92 -15.64 13.66 13.56
C PRO A 92 -15.26 13.54 12.07
N HIS A 93 -15.25 12.34 11.49
CA HIS A 93 -14.76 12.05 10.13
C HIS A 93 -15.81 12.24 9.03
N GLU A 94 -16.68 13.24 9.16
CA GLU A 94 -17.79 13.45 8.21
C GLU A 94 -17.25 13.70 6.80
N THR A 95 -16.20 14.53 6.68
CA THR A 95 -15.61 14.95 5.39
C THR A 95 -14.99 13.77 4.64
N GLU A 96 -14.31 12.87 5.34
CA GLU A 96 -13.71 11.67 4.77
C GLU A 96 -14.79 10.73 4.24
N VAL A 97 -15.88 10.56 4.98
CA VAL A 97 -17.03 9.75 4.53
C VAL A 97 -17.68 10.35 3.29
N ILE A 98 -17.88 11.66 3.25
CA ILE A 98 -18.42 12.33 2.06
C ILE A 98 -17.52 12.10 0.84
N LYS A 99 -16.20 12.27 0.99
CA LYS A 99 -15.22 11.98 -0.07
C LYS A 99 -15.26 10.53 -0.53
N LEU A 100 -15.47 9.59 0.40
CA LEU A 100 -15.59 8.17 0.08
C LEU A 100 -16.83 7.89 -0.79
N PHE A 101 -17.99 8.43 -0.42
CA PHE A 101 -19.21 8.33 -1.24
C PHE A 101 -19.07 9.06 -2.58
N ALA A 102 -18.42 10.22 -2.61
CA ALA A 102 -18.14 10.96 -3.84
C ALA A 102 -17.27 10.17 -4.83
N ARG A 103 -16.44 9.24 -4.36
CA ARG A 103 -15.62 8.37 -5.20
C ARG A 103 -16.33 7.08 -5.57
N HIS A 104 -16.84 6.35 -4.58
CA HIS A 104 -17.28 4.96 -4.70
C HIS A 104 -18.80 4.77 -4.67
N GLY A 105 -19.58 5.83 -4.47
CA GLY A 105 -21.04 5.76 -4.42
C GLY A 105 -21.56 4.85 -3.31
N ASP A 106 -22.65 4.12 -3.59
CA ASP A 106 -23.32 3.25 -2.60
C ASP A 106 -22.41 2.15 -2.03
N GLU A 107 -21.38 1.73 -2.76
CA GLU A 107 -20.42 0.72 -2.28
C GLU A 107 -19.67 1.18 -1.02
N ALA A 108 -19.51 2.49 -0.84
CA ALA A 108 -18.91 3.08 0.36
C ALA A 108 -19.63 2.63 1.64
N THR A 109 -20.94 2.34 1.58
CA THR A 109 -21.75 1.81 2.69
C THR A 109 -21.11 0.57 3.33
N TRP A 110 -20.48 -0.30 2.53
CA TRP A 110 -19.84 -1.51 3.03
C TRP A 110 -18.62 -1.22 3.93
N ILE A 111 -17.93 -0.10 3.67
CA ILE A 111 -16.81 0.39 4.51
C ILE A 111 -17.37 1.11 5.74
N VAL A 112 -18.26 2.09 5.55
CA VAL A 112 -18.71 2.97 6.65
C VAL A 112 -19.63 2.27 7.65
N SER A 113 -20.25 1.15 7.26
CA SER A 113 -21.11 0.36 8.15
C SER A 113 -20.38 -0.40 9.25
N ARG A 114 -19.05 -0.56 9.15
CA ARG A 114 -18.24 -1.19 10.20
C ARG A 114 -17.20 -0.20 10.75
N PRO A 115 -17.22 0.14 12.05
CA PRO A 115 -16.29 1.10 12.65
C PRO A 115 -14.81 0.78 12.39
N GLN A 116 -14.44 -0.50 12.41
CA GLN A 116 -13.08 -0.96 12.15
C GLN A 116 -12.61 -0.64 10.72
N ARG A 117 -13.47 -0.84 9.71
CA ARG A 117 -13.15 -0.52 8.31
C ARG A 117 -13.08 0.98 8.08
N LEU A 118 -14.01 1.73 8.69
CA LEU A 118 -13.96 3.18 8.68
C LEU A 118 -12.64 3.68 9.27
N ALA A 119 -12.19 3.12 10.40
CA ALA A 119 -10.90 3.49 11.00
C ALA A 119 -9.70 3.19 10.08
N ILE A 120 -9.69 2.03 9.40
CA ILE A 120 -8.66 1.69 8.41
C ILE A 120 -8.67 2.72 7.27
N PHE A 121 -9.84 3.05 6.73
CA PHE A 121 -9.99 4.05 5.67
C PHE A 121 -9.52 5.44 6.12
N VAL A 122 -9.96 5.92 7.29
CA VAL A 122 -9.54 7.23 7.82
C VAL A 122 -8.02 7.27 8.01
N LYS A 123 -7.42 6.18 8.50
CA LYS A 123 -5.97 6.10 8.75
C LYS A 123 -5.13 5.99 7.49
N HIS A 124 -5.59 5.26 6.47
CA HIS A 124 -4.79 4.89 5.31
C HIS A 124 -5.25 5.50 3.98
N GLY A 125 -6.42 6.14 3.95
CA GLY A 125 -6.94 6.91 2.83
C GLY A 125 -7.61 6.06 1.74
N ASP A 126 -7.72 6.66 0.55
CA ASP A 126 -8.50 6.13 -0.58
C ASP A 126 -7.96 4.82 -1.17
N ASP A 127 -6.64 4.60 -1.09
CA ASP A 127 -6.05 3.32 -1.51
C ASP A 127 -6.57 2.16 -0.65
N ALA A 128 -6.73 2.38 0.66
CA ALA A 128 -7.28 1.37 1.56
C ALA A 128 -8.76 1.11 1.28
N ALA A 129 -9.54 2.16 0.99
CA ALA A 129 -10.92 2.00 0.53
C ALA A 129 -11.01 1.18 -0.77
N THR A 130 -10.20 1.54 -1.77
CA THR A 130 -10.15 0.84 -3.05
C THR A 130 -9.77 -0.64 -2.86
N ALA A 131 -8.75 -0.91 -2.05
CA ALA A 131 -8.35 -2.27 -1.71
C ALA A 131 -9.49 -3.05 -1.03
N MET A 132 -10.15 -2.44 -0.04
CA MET A 132 -11.25 -3.04 0.72
C MET A 132 -12.47 -3.35 -0.16
N LEU A 133 -12.84 -2.46 -1.08
CA LEU A 133 -13.96 -2.71 -2.00
C LEU A 133 -13.65 -3.83 -3.00
N ARG A 134 -12.40 -3.89 -3.49
CA ARG A 134 -11.96 -4.92 -4.45
C ARG A 134 -11.84 -6.30 -3.84
N HIS A 135 -11.23 -6.40 -2.65
CA HIS A 135 -10.84 -7.70 -2.06
C HIS A 135 -11.69 -8.12 -0.86
N ARG A 136 -12.57 -7.23 -0.38
CA ARG A 136 -13.49 -7.47 0.74
C ARG A 136 -12.74 -7.83 2.03
N GLU A 137 -13.32 -8.69 2.86
CA GLU A 137 -12.89 -8.97 4.23
C GLU A 137 -11.50 -9.62 4.31
N ILE A 138 -11.06 -10.26 3.22
CA ILE A 138 -9.85 -11.08 3.18
C ILE A 138 -8.57 -10.25 3.44
N ILE A 139 -8.61 -8.94 3.21
CA ILE A 139 -7.43 -8.07 3.31
C ILE A 139 -7.37 -7.22 4.57
N GLU A 140 -8.41 -7.21 5.41
CA GLU A 140 -8.45 -6.38 6.62
C GLU A 140 -7.23 -6.64 7.54
N PRO A 141 -6.79 -7.90 7.77
CA PRO A 141 -5.59 -8.17 8.55
C PRO A 141 -4.30 -7.57 7.95
N LEU A 142 -4.15 -7.64 6.62
CA LEU A 142 -3.00 -7.05 5.92
C LEU A 142 -2.94 -5.53 6.09
N LEU A 143 -4.09 -4.86 5.97
CA LEU A 143 -4.16 -3.41 6.13
C LEU A 143 -3.86 -2.99 7.58
N MET A 144 -4.24 -3.80 8.57
CA MET A 144 -3.88 -3.53 9.97
C MET A 144 -2.39 -3.76 10.24
N ALA A 145 -1.81 -4.82 9.67
CA ALA A 145 -0.42 -5.19 9.88
C ALA A 145 0.56 -4.24 9.17
N TYR A 146 0.29 -3.90 7.90
CA TYR A 146 1.25 -3.18 7.04
C TYR A 146 0.75 -1.80 6.60
N GLY A 147 -0.48 -1.40 6.90
CA GLY A 147 -0.98 -0.05 6.66
C GLY A 147 -0.94 0.40 5.20
N ARG A 148 -0.27 1.55 4.95
CA ARG A 148 -0.24 2.22 3.63
C ARG A 148 0.46 1.39 2.55
N PRO A 149 1.62 0.75 2.78
CA PRO A 149 2.22 -0.20 1.83
C PRO A 149 1.23 -1.26 1.33
N ALA A 150 0.51 -1.94 2.23
CA ALA A 150 -0.49 -2.93 1.82
C ALA A 150 -1.67 -2.31 1.08
N ALA A 151 -2.16 -1.14 1.52
CA ALA A 151 -3.23 -0.42 0.85
C ALA A 151 -2.87 -0.11 -0.61
N GLY A 152 -1.68 0.46 -0.84
CA GLY A 152 -1.18 0.79 -2.18
C GLY A 152 -0.99 -0.44 -3.06
N ALA A 153 -0.42 -1.52 -2.51
CA ALA A 153 -0.27 -2.79 -3.21
C ALA A 153 -1.62 -3.38 -3.63
N LEU A 154 -2.55 -3.50 -2.67
CA LEU A 154 -3.85 -4.13 -2.87
C LEU A 154 -4.77 -3.31 -3.79
N ALA A 155 -4.66 -1.99 -3.77
CA ALA A 155 -5.37 -1.12 -4.71
C ALA A 155 -4.95 -1.34 -6.18
N LYS A 156 -3.77 -1.91 -6.41
CA LYS A 156 -3.16 -2.06 -7.75
C LYS A 156 -3.23 -3.48 -8.33
N VAL A 157 -3.67 -4.46 -7.55
CA VAL A 157 -3.78 -5.85 -7.98
C VAL A 157 -5.23 -6.31 -8.11
N ASN A 158 -5.44 -7.34 -8.94
CA ASN A 158 -6.73 -8.00 -9.08
C ASN A 158 -7.03 -8.96 -7.91
N ALA A 159 -8.27 -9.47 -7.83
CA ALA A 159 -8.73 -10.32 -6.73
C ALA A 159 -7.94 -11.65 -6.56
N ARG A 160 -7.36 -12.19 -7.64
CA ARG A 160 -6.52 -13.40 -7.57
C ARG A 160 -5.19 -13.07 -6.89
N ASN A 161 -4.56 -11.98 -7.31
CA ASN A 161 -3.27 -11.56 -6.76
C ASN A 161 -3.41 -10.98 -5.35
N GLY A 162 -4.53 -10.33 -5.00
CA GLY A 162 -4.84 -9.95 -3.62
C GLY A 162 -4.88 -11.15 -2.67
N ARG A 163 -5.51 -12.26 -3.08
CA ARG A 163 -5.49 -13.53 -2.31
C ARG A 163 -4.08 -14.10 -2.16
N ARG A 164 -3.24 -14.00 -3.19
CA ARG A 164 -1.83 -14.45 -3.11
C ARG A 164 -1.02 -13.62 -2.12
N ILE A 165 -1.24 -12.31 -2.02
CA ILE A 165 -0.57 -11.48 -0.99
C ILE A 165 -0.95 -11.98 0.41
N VAL A 166 -2.23 -12.29 0.63
CA VAL A 166 -2.69 -12.86 1.91
C VAL A 166 -2.05 -14.22 2.19
N MET A 167 -1.86 -15.06 1.16
CA MET A 167 -1.15 -16.33 1.34
C MET A 167 0.33 -16.11 1.70
N LEU A 168 1.03 -15.17 1.03
CA LEU A 168 2.42 -14.85 1.36
C LEU A 168 2.56 -14.34 2.81
N ASP A 169 1.60 -13.57 3.30
CA ASP A 169 1.57 -13.13 4.70
C ASP A 169 1.38 -14.31 5.66
N ARG A 170 0.38 -15.17 5.39
CA ARG A 170 0.08 -16.35 6.21
C ARG A 170 1.24 -17.35 6.25
N ASP A 171 1.95 -17.51 5.13
CA ASP A 171 3.14 -18.37 5.01
C ASP A 171 4.38 -17.72 5.68
N GLY A 172 4.26 -16.47 6.16
CA GLY A 172 5.34 -15.68 6.74
C GLY A 172 6.37 -15.20 5.71
N ASP A 173 6.09 -15.35 4.41
CA ASP A 173 6.98 -14.96 3.31
C ASP A 173 7.15 -13.44 3.21
N LEU A 174 6.11 -12.64 3.53
CA LEU A 174 6.22 -11.18 3.58
C LEU A 174 7.07 -10.69 4.76
N ALA A 175 6.88 -11.29 5.93
CA ALA A 175 7.63 -10.94 7.14
C ALA A 175 9.08 -11.44 7.09
N ARG A 176 9.37 -12.43 6.24
CA ARG A 176 10.70 -13.03 6.12
C ARG A 176 11.72 -11.98 5.68
N GLY A 177 12.64 -11.66 6.59
CA GLY A 177 13.68 -10.65 6.37
C GLY A 177 13.31 -9.22 6.78
N GLY A 178 12.09 -8.99 7.29
CA GLY A 178 11.67 -7.66 7.76
C GLY A 178 11.53 -6.63 6.63
N ARG A 179 11.30 -7.09 5.39
CA ARG A 179 11.23 -6.25 4.18
C ARG A 179 9.86 -6.24 3.51
N ALA A 180 8.81 -6.46 4.31
CA ALA A 180 7.44 -6.55 3.83
C ALA A 180 7.00 -5.26 3.12
N ASP A 181 7.34 -4.11 3.70
CA ASP A 181 6.94 -2.79 3.19
C ASP A 181 7.55 -2.52 1.81
N GLU A 182 8.82 -2.87 1.58
CA GLU A 182 9.44 -2.69 0.26
C GLU A 182 8.88 -3.65 -0.78
N LEU A 183 8.59 -4.90 -0.41
CA LEU A 183 7.94 -5.85 -1.30
C LEU A 183 6.53 -5.36 -1.70
N LEU A 184 5.76 -4.89 -0.74
CA LEU A 184 4.44 -4.30 -0.98
C LEU A 184 4.56 -3.02 -1.82
N ALA A 185 5.57 -2.19 -1.61
CA ALA A 185 5.83 -1.02 -2.44
C ALA A 185 6.14 -1.39 -3.90
N VAL A 186 6.91 -2.46 -4.14
CA VAL A 186 7.14 -3.01 -5.49
C VAL A 186 5.82 -3.47 -6.10
N ILE A 187 4.96 -4.19 -5.37
CA ILE A 187 3.64 -4.58 -5.86
C ILE A 187 2.78 -3.33 -6.15
N GLY A 188 2.81 -2.31 -5.31
CA GLY A 188 2.10 -1.05 -5.54
C GLY A 188 2.57 -0.33 -6.81
N LYS A 189 3.88 -0.41 -7.13
CA LYS A 189 4.45 0.20 -8.34
C LYS A 189 4.17 -0.60 -9.61
N TYR A 190 4.29 -1.93 -9.56
CA TYR A 190 4.21 -2.81 -10.74
C TYR A 190 2.88 -3.58 -10.87
N GLY A 191 1.96 -3.40 -9.92
CA GLY A 191 0.64 -4.03 -9.88
C GLY A 191 0.70 -5.56 -9.97
N ASP A 192 -0.18 -6.11 -10.80
CA ASP A 192 -0.29 -7.56 -11.01
C ASP A 192 1.02 -8.20 -11.52
N ARG A 193 1.81 -7.51 -12.34
CA ARG A 193 3.08 -8.03 -12.86
C ARG A 193 4.10 -8.24 -11.75
N GLY A 194 4.22 -7.27 -10.85
CA GLY A 194 5.11 -7.37 -9.68
C GLY A 194 4.69 -8.50 -8.76
N MET A 195 3.39 -8.65 -8.52
CA MET A 195 2.87 -9.74 -7.69
C MET A 195 3.05 -11.12 -8.32
N GLU A 196 2.87 -11.26 -9.63
CA GLU A 196 3.12 -12.52 -10.34
C GLU A 196 4.58 -12.94 -10.30
N PHE A 197 5.50 -11.97 -10.48
CA PHE A 197 6.92 -12.21 -10.34
C PHE A 197 7.27 -12.69 -8.92
N LEU A 198 6.83 -11.95 -7.91
CA LEU A 198 7.05 -12.31 -6.50
C LEU A 198 6.52 -13.71 -6.20
N TRP A 199 5.32 -14.04 -6.67
CA TRP A 199 4.70 -15.34 -6.44
C TRP A 199 5.49 -16.50 -7.07
N LYS A 200 5.98 -16.33 -8.30
CA LYS A 200 6.79 -17.35 -8.99
C LYS A 200 8.16 -17.56 -8.34
N HIS A 201 8.70 -16.54 -7.69
CA HIS A 201 10.08 -16.53 -7.18
C HIS A 201 10.20 -16.42 -5.66
N LYS A 202 9.10 -16.57 -4.91
CA LYS A 202 9.07 -16.44 -3.44
C LYS A 202 10.12 -17.29 -2.71
N GLY A 203 10.41 -18.50 -3.22
CA GLY A 203 11.44 -19.38 -2.65
C GLY A 203 12.86 -18.85 -2.83
N VAL A 204 13.16 -18.24 -3.99
CA VAL A 204 14.50 -17.66 -4.27
C VAL A 204 14.67 -16.32 -3.57
N LEU A 205 13.59 -15.53 -3.50
CA LEU A 205 13.57 -14.24 -2.82
C LEU A 205 13.65 -14.35 -1.29
N ALA A 206 13.51 -15.55 -0.71
CA ALA A 206 13.87 -15.78 0.68
C ALA A 206 15.37 -15.56 0.95
N GLY A 207 16.22 -15.62 -0.08
CA GLY A 207 17.65 -15.31 0.01
C GLY A 207 17.92 -13.81 0.06
N GLY A 208 18.48 -13.32 1.18
CA GLY A 208 18.65 -11.88 1.45
C GLY A 208 19.42 -11.09 0.37
N ALA A 209 20.44 -11.66 -0.27
CA ALA A 209 21.19 -10.97 -1.32
C ALA A 209 20.36 -10.77 -2.60
N VAL A 210 19.63 -11.80 -3.03
CA VAL A 210 18.77 -11.74 -4.22
C VAL A 210 17.61 -10.78 -3.99
N LEU A 211 16.99 -10.85 -2.81
CA LEU A 211 15.96 -9.92 -2.38
C LEU A 211 16.45 -8.47 -2.39
N THR A 212 17.69 -8.25 -1.95
CA THR A 212 18.30 -6.91 -1.93
C THR A 212 18.52 -6.35 -3.33
N ALA A 213 19.08 -7.14 -4.24
CA ALA A 213 19.23 -6.73 -5.63
C ALA A 213 17.88 -6.46 -6.31
N PHE A 214 16.91 -7.35 -6.09
CA PHE A 214 15.55 -7.17 -6.61
C PHE A 214 14.91 -5.89 -6.11
N LEU A 215 14.96 -5.60 -4.80
CA LEU A 215 14.34 -4.41 -4.23
C LEU A 215 15.06 -3.11 -4.60
N SER A 216 16.34 -3.17 -4.98
CA SER A 216 17.07 -2.00 -5.49
C SER A 216 16.64 -1.62 -6.91
N ASP A 217 16.36 -2.60 -7.77
CA ASP A 217 16.01 -2.38 -9.18
C ASP A 217 15.09 -3.50 -9.70
N PRO A 218 13.79 -3.48 -9.33
CA PRO A 218 12.86 -4.58 -9.62
C PRO A 218 12.44 -4.66 -11.09
N GLY A 219 12.52 -3.56 -11.83
CA GLY A 219 12.03 -3.43 -13.21
C GLY A 219 12.61 -4.50 -14.14
N PRO A 220 13.95 -4.59 -14.30
CA PRO A 220 14.57 -5.58 -15.17
C PRO A 220 14.20 -7.03 -14.87
N PHE A 221 13.95 -7.38 -13.61
CA PHE A 221 13.52 -8.73 -13.24
C PHE A 221 12.06 -8.99 -13.62
N ILE A 222 11.16 -8.03 -13.36
CA ILE A 222 9.73 -8.14 -13.69
C ILE A 222 9.49 -8.11 -15.21
N ASP A 223 10.32 -7.37 -15.96
CA ASP A 223 10.32 -7.34 -17.42
C ASP A 223 11.02 -8.55 -18.04
N GLY A 224 11.70 -9.38 -17.24
CA GLY A 224 12.40 -10.58 -17.69
C GLY A 224 13.73 -10.31 -18.40
N THR A 225 14.23 -9.07 -18.38
CA THR A 225 15.53 -8.70 -18.96
C THR A 225 16.71 -9.12 -18.06
N ARG A 226 16.47 -9.36 -16.77
CA ARG A 226 17.41 -10.03 -15.85
C ARG A 226 16.77 -11.27 -15.25
N GLN A 227 17.50 -12.39 -15.28
CA GLN A 227 17.11 -13.62 -14.61
C GLN A 227 17.65 -13.67 -13.17
N LEU A 228 16.91 -14.31 -12.26
CA LEU A 228 17.32 -14.50 -10.86
C LEU A 228 18.40 -15.60 -10.69
N GLY A 229 18.83 -16.28 -11.76
CA GLY A 229 19.74 -17.42 -11.72
C GLY A 229 21.10 -17.19 -12.41
N GLY A 230 22.16 -17.79 -11.85
CA GLY A 230 23.50 -17.88 -12.44
C GLY A 230 24.34 -16.60 -12.27
N GLN A 231 24.13 -15.61 -13.14
CA GLN A 231 25.02 -14.45 -13.22
C GLN A 231 24.65 -13.31 -12.25
N ALA A 232 23.36 -13.15 -11.93
CA ALA A 232 22.91 -12.15 -10.97
C ALA A 232 23.33 -12.52 -9.53
N ILE A 233 23.29 -13.83 -9.20
CA ILE A 233 23.76 -14.30 -7.90
C ILE A 233 25.27 -14.12 -7.82
N GLU A 234 26.06 -14.50 -8.83
CA GLU A 234 27.51 -14.29 -8.77
C GLU A 234 27.90 -12.80 -8.70
N SER A 235 27.28 -11.93 -9.50
CA SER A 235 27.65 -10.50 -9.50
C SER A 235 27.22 -9.75 -8.24
N VAL A 236 26.10 -10.12 -7.62
CA VAL A 236 25.60 -9.48 -6.39
C VAL A 236 26.16 -10.15 -5.15
N ALA A 237 26.23 -11.49 -5.15
CA ALA A 237 26.77 -12.24 -4.03
C ALA A 237 28.29 -12.17 -3.99
N ALA A 238 29.05 -12.04 -5.08
CA ALA A 238 30.51 -12.00 -4.96
C ALA A 238 31.02 -10.81 -4.12
N PRO A 239 30.55 -9.56 -4.29
CA PRO A 239 30.94 -8.45 -3.43
C PRO A 239 30.46 -8.61 -1.98
N LEU A 240 29.21 -9.05 -1.80
CA LEU A 240 28.64 -9.27 -0.45
C LEU A 240 29.29 -10.45 0.27
N ALA A 241 29.59 -11.54 -0.43
CA ALA A 241 30.30 -12.70 0.07
C ALA A 241 31.76 -12.37 0.36
N ARG A 242 32.43 -11.53 -0.43
CA ARG A 242 33.77 -11.02 -0.09
C ARG A 242 33.72 -10.14 1.17
N THR A 243 32.70 -9.29 1.30
CA THR A 243 32.55 -8.43 2.48
C THR A 243 32.20 -9.24 3.74
N ALA A 244 31.35 -10.26 3.60
CA ALA A 244 31.01 -11.19 4.67
C ALA A 244 32.20 -12.09 5.03
N ALA A 245 32.89 -12.67 4.05
CA ALA A 245 34.07 -13.50 4.27
C ALA A 245 35.22 -12.72 4.94
N ASN A 246 35.37 -11.43 4.63
CA ASN A 246 36.36 -10.57 5.29
C ASN A 246 35.96 -10.14 6.71
N ARG A 247 34.67 -10.22 7.07
CA ARG A 247 34.17 -9.90 8.43
C ARG A 247 33.98 -11.13 9.31
N VAL A 248 33.78 -12.30 8.72
CA VAL A 248 33.68 -13.56 9.44
C VAL A 248 35.09 -14.04 9.76
N ASN A 249 35.42 -14.10 11.05
CA ASN A 249 36.63 -14.78 11.50
C ASN A 249 36.45 -16.28 11.27
N TRP A 250 36.85 -16.76 10.10
CA TRP A 250 36.73 -18.17 9.71
C TRP A 250 37.40 -19.12 10.71
N ASN A 251 38.43 -18.67 11.44
CA ASN A 251 39.04 -19.46 12.50
C ASN A 251 38.03 -19.77 13.62
N ALA A 252 37.14 -18.83 13.96
CA ALA A 252 36.10 -19.05 14.96
C ALA A 252 35.01 -20.01 14.45
N VAL A 253 34.59 -19.90 13.19
CA VAL A 253 33.60 -20.81 12.58
C VAL A 253 34.15 -22.24 12.49
N ILE A 254 35.41 -22.39 12.06
CA ILE A 254 36.09 -23.69 11.99
C ILE A 254 36.28 -24.26 13.41
N ALA A 255 36.68 -23.46 14.39
CA ALA A 255 36.82 -23.90 15.78
C ALA A 255 35.48 -24.40 16.35
N ILE A 256 34.37 -23.68 16.11
CA ILE A 256 33.03 -24.11 16.52
C ILE A 256 32.62 -25.40 15.80
N GLY A 257 32.91 -25.52 14.50
CA GLY A 257 32.65 -26.74 13.73
C GLY A 257 33.43 -27.95 14.24
N MET A 258 34.71 -27.77 14.58
CA MET A 258 35.56 -28.83 15.14
C MET A 258 35.13 -29.22 16.56
N LEU A 259 34.77 -28.26 17.42
CA LEU A 259 34.26 -28.53 18.77
C LEU A 259 32.89 -29.22 18.73
N GLY A 260 31.99 -28.82 17.81
CA GLY A 260 30.69 -29.46 17.63
C GLY A 260 30.82 -30.88 17.03
N GLY A 261 31.71 -31.06 16.04
CA GLY A 261 31.96 -32.34 15.41
C GLY A 261 32.61 -33.36 16.37
N THR A 262 33.57 -32.91 17.19
CA THR A 262 34.18 -33.77 18.22
C THR A 262 33.17 -34.15 19.30
N ALA A 263 32.32 -33.22 19.77
CA ALA A 263 31.26 -33.52 20.73
C ALA A 263 30.20 -34.50 20.17
N TRP A 264 29.78 -34.32 18.92
CA TRP A 264 28.84 -35.23 18.24
C TRP A 264 29.45 -36.62 18.04
N TRP A 265 30.71 -36.69 17.60
CA TRP A 265 31.44 -37.94 17.43
C TRP A 265 31.66 -38.67 18.76
N TRP A 266 31.96 -37.96 19.85
CA TRP A 266 32.10 -38.56 21.18
C TRP A 266 30.78 -39.14 21.68
N ARG A 267 29.69 -38.39 21.54
CA ARG A 267 28.35 -38.82 21.96
C ARG A 267 27.84 -40.05 21.19
N HIS A 268 28.13 -40.16 19.89
CA HIS A 268 27.69 -41.30 19.08
C HIS A 268 28.69 -42.45 19.00
N GLY A 269 29.99 -42.19 19.15
CA GLY A 269 31.05 -43.21 19.12
C GLY A 269 31.03 -44.10 20.36
N LEU A 270 30.71 -43.56 21.54
CA LEU A 270 30.63 -44.34 22.79
C LEU A 270 29.46 -45.34 22.80
N VAL A 271 28.36 -45.04 22.11
CA VAL A 271 27.18 -45.93 22.02
C VAL A 271 27.46 -47.19 21.19
N ARG A 272 28.44 -47.17 20.28
CA ARG A 272 28.79 -48.33 19.46
C ARG A 272 29.73 -49.34 20.15
N ARG A 273 30.51 -48.94 21.16
CA ARG A 273 31.45 -49.85 21.85
C ARG A 273 30.81 -50.73 22.93
N SER A 274 29.61 -50.42 23.41
CA SER A 274 28.97 -51.22 24.47
C SER A 274 28.21 -52.45 23.98
N ARG A 275 28.03 -52.64 22.66
CA ARG A 275 27.29 -53.81 22.10
C ARG A 275 28.17 -55.01 21.75
N SER A 276 29.48 -54.90 21.80
CA SER A 276 30.41 -55.99 21.41
C SER A 276 30.87 -56.91 22.54
N HIS A 277 30.38 -56.74 23.78
CA HIS A 277 30.74 -57.59 24.93
C HIS A 277 29.58 -58.40 25.53
N ALA A 278 28.45 -58.53 24.83
CA ALA A 278 27.28 -59.29 25.31
C ALA A 278 27.04 -60.61 24.57
N ILE A 279 28.07 -61.18 23.94
CA ILE A 279 28.01 -62.52 23.32
C ILE A 279 29.23 -63.30 23.81
N GLY A 280 29.08 -63.93 24.96
CA GLY A 280 30.04 -64.82 25.62
C GLY A 280 29.30 -65.65 26.64
#